data_AF-A0A1X2HVN0-F1
#
_entry.id   AF-A0A1X2HVN0-F1
#
_cell.length_a   1.000
_cell.length_b   1.000
_cell.length_c   1.000
_cell.angle_alpha   90.00
_cell.angle_beta   90.00
_cell.angle_gamma   90.00
#
_symmetry.space_group_name_H-M   'P 1'
#
loop_
_entity.id
_entity.type
_entity.pdbx_description
1 polymer ?
#
loop_
_entity_poly.entity_id
_entity_poly.type
_entity_poly.pdbx_seq_one_letter_code
_entity_poly.pdbx_strand_id
1 'polypeptide(L)'
;MGYHLEYAKSNRSKCTGPKTTCVSVENNRTIEKGDLRVGVDFERGGREGTVWKHWLCVTSKVIENMKETVESPEDIDGFDTLKDADQDKIREAWESGDVGNPIMAAKAKEKGCGS
;
A
#
# COMPACT_ATOMS: atom_id res chain seq x y z
N MET A 1 -9.05 4.49 12.20
CA MET A 1 -7.91 3.86 11.50
C MET A 1 -7.09 4.99 10.93
N GLY A 2 -5.79 5.05 11.23
CA GLY A 2 -4.88 6.03 10.67
C GLY A 2 -4.14 5.44 9.48
N TYR A 3 -3.84 6.27 8.48
CA TYR A 3 -3.05 5.90 7.31
C TYR A 3 -1.87 6.85 7.19
N HIS A 4 -0.70 6.29 6.89
CA HIS A 4 0.56 7.02 6.77
C HIS A 4 1.27 6.65 5.49
N LEU A 5 1.77 7.63 4.76
CA LEU A 5 2.57 7.47 3.55
C LEU A 5 3.96 8.02 3.80
N GLU A 6 4.98 7.17 3.65
CA GLU A 6 6.35 7.64 3.76
C GLU A 6 7.32 6.77 2.95
N TYR A 7 8.48 7.35 2.65
CA TYR A 7 9.63 6.55 2.24
C TYR A 7 10.28 5.91 3.45
N ALA A 8 10.51 4.61 3.36
CA ALA A 8 11.08 3.83 4.45
C ALA A 8 12.44 4.37 4.88
N LYS A 9 12.56 4.79 6.15
CA LYS A 9 13.83 5.28 6.72
C LYS A 9 14.85 4.17 6.97
N SER A 10 14.39 2.92 7.12
CA SER A 10 15.21 1.75 7.41
C SER A 10 14.52 0.45 7.01
N ASN A 11 15.31 -0.63 6.91
CA ASN A 11 14.87 -1.98 6.51
C ASN A 11 14.31 -2.84 7.67
N ARG A 12 13.73 -2.21 8.70
CA ARG A 12 13.18 -2.92 9.87
C ARG A 12 11.72 -3.33 9.72
N SER A 13 11.00 -2.71 8.78
CA SER A 13 9.58 -2.99 8.56
C SER A 13 9.40 -4.16 7.58
N LYS A 14 8.47 -5.06 7.90
CA LYS A 14 8.08 -6.17 7.02
C LYS A 14 6.70 -5.89 6.45
N CYS A 15 6.55 -6.09 5.15
CA CYS A 15 5.27 -5.94 4.48
C CYS A 15 4.28 -7.00 4.98
N THR A 16 3.12 -6.53 5.44
CA THR A 16 1.97 -7.34 5.86
C THR A 16 0.98 -7.63 4.72
N GLY A 17 1.31 -7.21 3.49
CA GLY A 17 0.54 -7.55 2.30
C GLY A 17 0.57 -9.06 1.95
N PRO A 18 -0.18 -9.46 0.91
CA PRO A 18 -0.27 -10.86 0.50
C PRO A 18 1.12 -11.38 0.10
N LYS A 19 1.50 -12.55 0.63
CA LYS A 19 2.84 -13.13 0.40
C LYS A 19 3.11 -13.41 -1.07
N THR A 20 2.08 -13.83 -1.81
CA THR A 20 2.18 -14.27 -3.21
C THR A 20 2.33 -13.12 -4.21
N THR A 21 2.02 -11.89 -3.81
CA THR A 21 1.97 -10.71 -4.68
C THR A 21 2.86 -9.58 -4.16
N CYS A 22 3.72 -9.89 -3.18
CA CYS A 22 4.62 -8.91 -2.62
C CYS A 22 5.75 -8.61 -3.60
N VAL A 23 6.20 -7.36 -3.70
CA VAL A 23 7.34 -7.02 -4.57
C VAL A 23 8.65 -7.60 -4.05
N SER A 24 8.81 -7.67 -2.72
CA SER A 24 10.03 -8.18 -2.08
C SER A 24 9.87 -9.61 -1.55
N VAL A 25 9.19 -10.52 -2.28
CA VAL A 25 8.99 -11.90 -1.78
C VAL A 25 10.33 -12.60 -1.52
N GLU A 26 11.29 -12.39 -2.42
CA GLU A 26 12.67 -12.88 -2.33
C GLU A 26 13.42 -12.35 -1.11
N ASN A 27 13.22 -11.08 -0.76
CA ASN A 27 13.83 -10.41 0.40
C ASN A 27 13.01 -10.54 1.68
N ASN A 28 12.31 -11.67 1.84
CA ASN A 28 11.50 -11.98 3.01
C ASN A 28 10.45 -10.88 3.34
N ARG A 29 9.99 -10.18 2.31
CA ARG A 29 9.03 -9.05 2.37
C ARG A 29 9.54 -7.87 3.20
N THR A 30 10.85 -7.71 3.29
CA THR A 30 11.46 -6.56 3.94
C THR A 30 11.25 -5.33 3.08
N ILE A 31 10.84 -4.22 3.71
CA ILE A 31 10.70 -2.92 3.05
C ILE A 31 12.06 -2.24 3.13
N GLU A 32 12.75 -2.06 2.00
CA GLU A 32 14.10 -1.49 2.02
C GLU A 32 14.07 0.01 2.26
N LYS A 33 15.23 0.58 2.61
CA LYS A 33 15.34 2.02 2.84
C LYS A 33 15.13 2.76 1.52
N GLY A 34 14.21 3.74 1.52
CA GLY A 34 13.85 4.52 0.34
C GLY A 34 12.66 3.99 -0.43
N ASP A 35 12.14 2.81 -0.10
CA ASP A 35 10.91 2.30 -0.70
C ASP A 35 9.67 3.03 -0.19
N LEU A 36 8.72 3.26 -1.10
CA LEU A 36 7.42 3.81 -0.74
C LEU A 36 6.58 2.76 0.01
N ARG A 37 6.17 3.11 1.22
CA ARG A 37 5.36 2.25 2.08
C ARG A 37 4.16 2.99 2.63
N VAL A 38 3.14 2.21 2.95
CA VAL A 38 1.96 2.69 3.66
C VAL A 38 1.87 2.04 5.04
N GLY A 39 1.69 2.87 6.05
CA GLY A 39 1.37 2.50 7.42
C GLY A 39 -0.14 2.47 7.60
N VAL A 40 -0.65 1.43 8.24
CA VAL A 40 -2.06 1.34 8.64
C VAL A 40 -2.11 1.09 10.12
N ASP A 41 -2.70 2.00 10.87
CA ASP A 41 -2.93 1.81 12.29
C ASP A 41 -4.10 0.87 12.50
N PHE A 42 -3.88 -0.10 13.37
CA PHE A 42 -4.90 -1.04 13.79
C PHE A 42 -4.98 -1.04 15.31
N GLU A 43 -6.20 -1.15 15.81
CA GLU A 43 -6.47 -1.44 17.20
C GLU A 43 -7.22 -2.78 17.23
N ARG A 44 -6.66 -3.78 17.90
CA ARG A 44 -7.34 -5.08 18.06
C ARG A 44 -7.05 -5.68 19.43
N GLY A 45 -8.10 -5.79 20.24
CA GLY A 45 -8.05 -6.49 21.53
C GLY A 45 -7.09 -5.85 22.54
N GLY A 46 -7.12 -4.51 22.65
CA GLY A 46 -6.26 -3.75 23.56
C GLY A 46 -4.80 -3.62 23.10
N ARG A 47 -4.51 -3.97 21.85
CA ARG A 47 -3.21 -3.72 21.21
C ARG A 47 -3.42 -2.77 20.05
N GLU A 48 -2.85 -1.59 20.18
CA GLU A 48 -2.67 -0.63 19.10
C GLU A 48 -1.30 -0.84 18.45
N GLY A 49 -1.23 -0.61 17.15
CA GLY A 49 0.04 -0.61 16.44
C GLY A 49 -0.14 -0.24 14.97
N THR A 50 0.99 -0.04 14.31
CA THR A 50 1.02 0.30 12.88
C THR A 50 1.60 -0.85 12.10
N VAL A 51 0.86 -1.36 11.12
CA VAL A 51 1.40 -2.31 10.15
C VAL A 51 1.87 -1.59 8.90
N TRP A 52 3.05 -1.97 8.43
CA TRP A 52 3.62 -1.42 7.20
C TRP A 52 3.39 -2.37 6.03
N LYS A 53 3.07 -1.80 4.87
CA LYS A 53 2.93 -2.50 3.60
C LYS A 53 3.67 -1.74 2.51
N HIS A 54 4.22 -2.42 1.53
CA HIS A 54 4.68 -1.71 0.32
C HIS A 54 3.49 -1.06 -0.35
N TRP A 55 3.69 0.09 -0.99
CA TRP A 55 2.65 0.74 -1.79
C TRP A 55 2.05 -0.20 -2.83
N LEU A 56 2.91 -0.90 -3.59
CA LEU A 56 2.48 -1.88 -4.59
C LEU A 56 1.80 -3.14 -3.99
N CYS A 57 1.91 -3.35 -2.68
CA CYS A 57 1.26 -4.47 -1.98
C CYS A 57 -0.10 -4.10 -1.38
N VAL A 58 -0.51 -2.85 -1.53
CA VAL A 58 -1.84 -2.39 -1.15
C VAL A 58 -2.85 -3.04 -2.08
N THR A 59 -3.90 -3.61 -1.51
CA THR A 59 -4.99 -4.21 -2.26
C THR A 59 -6.10 -3.19 -2.47
N SER A 60 -6.94 -3.41 -3.48
CA SER A 60 -8.12 -2.58 -3.77
C SER A 60 -8.96 -2.36 -2.51
N LYS A 61 -9.12 -3.42 -1.69
CA LYS A 61 -9.84 -3.34 -0.42
C LYS A 61 -9.23 -2.32 0.55
N VAL A 62 -7.90 -2.21 0.61
CA VAL A 62 -7.25 -1.23 1.49
C VAL A 62 -7.48 0.18 0.96
N ILE A 63 -7.46 0.39 -0.36
CA ILE A 63 -7.80 1.69 -0.97
C ILE A 63 -9.26 2.06 -0.68
N GLU A 64 -10.19 1.12 -0.78
CA GLU A 64 -11.59 1.35 -0.39
C GLU A 64 -11.69 1.81 1.07
N ASN A 65 -11.03 1.10 2.00
CA ASN A 65 -11.05 1.52 3.41
C ASN A 65 -10.37 2.88 3.63
N MET A 66 -9.33 3.22 2.86
CA MET A 66 -8.72 4.55 2.90
C MET A 66 -9.71 5.62 2.46
N LYS A 67 -10.42 5.42 1.35
CA LYS A 67 -11.48 6.31 0.86
C LYS A 67 -12.63 6.49 1.84
N GLU A 68 -12.95 5.44 2.60
CA GLU A 68 -13.95 5.52 3.66
C GLU A 68 -13.45 6.31 4.88
N THR A 69 -12.14 6.46 5.03
CA THR A 69 -11.50 7.12 6.18
C THR A 69 -11.11 8.57 5.88
N VAL A 70 -10.65 8.86 4.66
CA VAL A 70 -10.27 10.19 4.20
C VAL A 70 -10.95 10.50 2.87
N GLU A 71 -11.39 11.75 2.68
CA GLU A 71 -12.06 12.16 1.43
C GLU A 71 -11.09 12.19 0.24
N SER A 72 -9.85 12.61 0.49
CA SER A 72 -8.82 12.78 -0.53
C SER A 72 -7.53 12.05 -0.18
N PRO A 73 -6.75 11.59 -1.17
CA PRO A 73 -5.43 10.99 -0.93
C PRO A 73 -4.45 11.99 -0.28
N GLU A 74 -4.71 13.28 -0.45
CA GLU A 74 -3.92 14.40 0.08
C GLU A 74 -4.06 14.57 1.60
N ASP A 75 -5.18 14.11 2.18
CA ASP A 75 -5.40 14.06 3.63
C ASP A 75 -4.61 12.94 4.32
N ILE A 76 -3.97 12.05 3.56
CA ILE A 76 -3.16 10.99 4.14
C ILE A 76 -1.87 11.58 4.69
N ASP A 77 -1.57 11.28 5.95
CA ASP A 77 -0.37 11.75 6.63
C ASP A 77 0.89 11.35 5.84
N GLY A 78 1.69 12.35 5.46
CA GLY A 78 2.92 12.16 4.70
C GLY A 78 2.78 12.18 3.18
N PHE A 79 1.58 12.34 2.61
CA PHE A 79 1.37 12.51 1.17
C PHE A 79 2.18 13.69 0.60
N ASP A 80 2.13 14.85 1.25
CA ASP A 80 2.89 16.06 0.87
C ASP A 80 4.41 15.85 0.88
N THR A 81 4.90 14.89 1.66
CA THR A 81 6.34 14.59 1.74
C THR A 81 6.85 13.73 0.58
N LEU A 82 5.94 13.20 -0.23
CA LEU A 82 6.26 12.38 -1.39
C LEU A 82 6.63 13.26 -2.58
N LYS A 83 7.39 12.67 -3.51
CA LYS A 83 7.67 13.32 -4.80
C LYS A 83 6.39 13.45 -5.62
N ASP A 84 6.26 14.52 -6.39
CA ASP A 84 5.12 14.76 -7.27
C ASP A 84 4.77 13.55 -8.16
N ALA A 85 5.79 12.88 -8.69
CA ALA A 85 5.60 11.69 -9.52
C ALA A 85 4.99 10.49 -8.77
N ASP A 86 5.21 10.36 -7.47
CA ASP A 86 4.60 9.32 -6.64
C ASP A 86 3.24 9.75 -6.10
N GLN A 87 3.06 11.05 -5.82
CA GLN A 87 1.75 11.63 -5.51
C GLN A 87 0.75 11.40 -6.65
N ASP A 88 1.19 11.59 -7.91
CA ASP A 88 0.34 11.38 -9.09
C ASP A 88 -0.11 9.91 -9.20
N LYS A 89 0.81 8.96 -8.95
CA LYS A 89 0.46 7.53 -8.90
C LYS A 89 -0.54 7.21 -7.79
N ILE A 90 -0.44 7.89 -6.65
CA ILE A 90 -1.39 7.69 -5.55
C ILE A 90 -2.77 8.23 -5.94
N ARG A 91 -2.84 9.39 -6.61
CA ARG A 91 -4.09 9.93 -7.15
C ARG A 91 -4.70 9.00 -8.20
N GLU A 92 -3.88 8.49 -9.13
CA GLU A 92 -4.33 7.53 -10.14
C GLU A 92 -4.84 6.22 -9.49
N ALA A 93 -4.10 5.71 -8.50
CA ALA A 93 -4.50 4.52 -7.76
C ALA A 93 -5.78 4.75 -6.93
N TRP A 94 -5.96 5.96 -6.42
CA TRP A 94 -7.18 6.39 -5.76
C TRP A 94 -8.35 6.31 -6.73
N GLU A 95 -8.26 6.96 -7.89
CA GLU A 95 -9.30 6.94 -8.92
C GLU A 95 -9.59 5.51 -9.42
N SER A 96 -8.56 4.75 -9.77
CA SER A 96 -8.68 3.37 -10.27
C SER A 96 -9.11 2.36 -9.21
N GLY A 97 -8.95 2.68 -7.92
CA GLY A 97 -9.16 1.73 -6.83
C GLY A 97 -8.13 0.59 -6.78
N ASP A 98 -7.00 0.70 -7.49
CA ASP A 98 -5.90 -0.27 -7.48
C ASP A 98 -4.55 0.44 -7.63
N VAL A 99 -3.51 -0.05 -6.97
CA VAL A 99 -2.16 0.54 -7.03
C VAL A 99 -1.41 0.23 -8.34
N GLY A 100 -2.06 -0.39 -9.32
CA GLY A 100 -1.49 -0.67 -10.64
C GLY A 100 -0.28 -1.61 -10.56
N ASN A 101 -0.24 -2.51 -9.57
CA ASN A 101 0.91 -3.38 -9.38
C ASN A 101 1.04 -4.30 -10.62
N PRO A 102 2.18 -4.30 -11.33
CA PRO A 102 2.38 -5.14 -12.51
C PRO A 102 2.23 -6.64 -12.20
N ILE A 103 2.57 -7.08 -10.97
CA ILE A 103 2.33 -8.44 -10.48
C ILE A 103 0.83 -8.75 -10.40
N MET A 104 0.01 -7.79 -9.95
CA MET A 104 -1.46 -7.94 -9.88
C MET A 104 -2.11 -7.84 -11.25
N ALA A 105 -1.64 -6.95 -12.13
CA ALA A 105 -2.14 -6.82 -13.50
C ALA A 105 -1.93 -8.12 -14.30
N ALA A 106 -0.77 -8.78 -14.13
CA ALA A 106 -0.52 -10.10 -14.70
C ALA A 106 -1.48 -11.16 -14.16
N LYS A 107 -1.75 -11.17 -12.84
CA LYS A 107 -2.67 -12.11 -12.18
C LYS A 107 -4.15 -11.86 -12.53
N ALA A 108 -4.57 -10.61 -12.68
CA ALA A 108 -5.96 -10.24 -13.00
C ALA A 108 -6.34 -10.72 -14.42
N LYS A 109 -5.39 -10.70 -15.36
CA LYS A 109 -5.56 -11.28 -16.70
C LYS A 109 -5.82 -12.79 -16.68
N GLU A 110 -5.38 -13.52 -15.65
CA GLU A 110 -5.65 -14.96 -15.50
C GLU A 110 -7.05 -15.26 -14.92
N LYS A 111 -7.73 -14.27 -14.32
CA LYS A 111 -9.06 -14.44 -13.69
C LYS A 111 -10.24 -14.04 -14.60
N GLY A 112 -9.96 -13.61 -15.82
CA GLY A 112 -10.95 -13.15 -16.81
C GLY A 112 -11.22 -14.10 -17.98
N CYS A 113 -10.94 -15.40 -17.84
CA CYS A 113 -11.36 -16.41 -18.81
C CYS A 113 -11.62 -17.73 -18.07
N GLY A 114 -12.89 -18.03 -17.81
CA GLY A 114 -13.26 -19.27 -17.12
C GLY A 114 -14.74 -19.33 -16.77
N SER A 115 -15.51 -19.79 -17.75
CA SER A 115 -16.88 -20.34 -17.69
C SER A 115 -18.04 -19.36 -17.80
#